data_AF-A0A934W6C1-F1
#
_entry.id   AF-A0A934W6C1-F1
#
_cell.length_a   1.000
_cell.length_b   1.000
_cell.length_c   1.000
_cell.angle_alpha   90.00
_cell.angle_beta   90.00
_cell.angle_gamma   90.00
#
_symmetry.space_group_name_H-M   'P 1'
#
loop_
_entity.id
_entity.type
_entity.pdbx_description
1 polymer ?
#
loop_
_entity_poly.entity_id
_entity_poly.type
_entity_poly.pdbx_seq_one_letter_code
_entity_poly.pdbx_strand_id
1 'polypeptide(L)' 'MNPSFPTDPRPEPPERPDDSECCQSGCDPCIFDWYYQEMDRYREELKAWEERHPELMGGSR' A
#
# COMPACT_ATOMS: atom_id res chain seq x y z
N MET A 1 0.23 21.60 20.77
CA MET A 1 0.52 20.66 19.66
C MET A 1 -0.78 20.33 18.97
N ASN A 2 -0.99 20.85 17.76
CA ASN A 2 -2.04 20.37 16.87
C ASN A 2 -1.36 19.43 15.87
N PRO A 3 -1.45 18.10 16.02
CA PRO A 3 -0.96 17.21 14.99
C PRO A 3 -1.97 17.30 13.85
N SER A 4 -1.70 18.16 12.86
CA SER A 4 -2.44 18.17 11.61
C SER A 4 -2.13 16.87 10.86
N PHE A 5 -2.79 15.79 11.25
CA PHE A 5 -2.85 14.60 10.42
C PHE A 5 -3.57 15.01 9.13
N PRO A 6 -2.99 14.74 7.95
CA PRO A 6 -3.73 14.93 6.71
C PRO A 6 -5.04 14.16 6.83
N THR A 7 -6.15 14.82 6.51
CA THR A 7 -7.50 14.23 6.58
C THR A 7 -7.68 13.04 5.65
N ASP A 8 -6.73 12.84 4.74
CA ASP A 8 -6.69 11.80 3.74
C ASP A 8 -5.22 11.47 3.41
N PRO A 9 -4.55 10.71 4.29
CA PRO A 9 -3.17 10.33 4.09
C PRO A 9 -3.02 9.45 2.85
N ARG A 10 -1.85 9.51 2.22
CA ARG A 10 -1.50 8.58 1.14
C ARG A 10 -1.51 7.15 1.69
N PRO A 11 -2.13 6.17 0.99
CA PRO A 11 -2.04 4.78 1.42
C PRO A 11 -0.57 4.33 1.43
N GLU A 12 -0.27 3.41 2.33
CA GLU A 12 1.07 2.84 2.48
C GLU A 12 1.12 1.47 1.79
N PRO A 13 2.22 1.16 1.08
CA PRO A 13 2.37 -0.16 0.47
C PRO A 13 2.44 -1.22 1.57
N PRO A 14 1.84 -2.42 1.34
CA PRO A 14 2.02 -3.53 2.26
C PRO A 14 3.50 -3.89 2.39
N GLU A 15 3.90 -4.32 3.58
CA GLU A 15 5.25 -4.80 3.81
C GLU A 15 5.46 -6.12 3.07
N ARG A 16 6.59 -6.23 2.36
CA ARG A 16 6.92 -7.46 1.66
C ARG A 16 7.36 -8.52 2.69
N PRO A 17 6.73 -9.70 2.72
CA PRO A 17 7.14 -10.77 3.62
C PRO A 17 8.53 -11.28 3.27
N ASP A 18 9.25 -11.75 4.28
CA ASP A 18 10.56 -12.39 4.11
C ASP A 18 10.41 -13.83 3.60
N ASP A 19 11.44 -14.34 2.91
CA ASP A 19 11.44 -15.72 2.41
C ASP A 19 11.39 -16.75 3.56
N SER A 20 11.84 -16.40 4.77
CA SER A 20 11.71 -17.23 5.97
C SER A 20 10.30 -17.31 6.54
N GLU A 21 9.43 -16.33 6.25
CA GLU A 21 8.01 -16.37 6.60
C GLU A 21 7.21 -17.24 5.62
N CYS A 22 7.76 -17.44 4.42
CA CYS A 22 7.25 -18.47 3.53
C CYS A 22 7.52 -19.85 4.15
N CYS A 23 6.45 -20.59 4.38
CA CYS A 23 6.44 -21.95 4.88
C CYS A 23 7.30 -22.93 4.04
N GLN A 24 7.65 -22.57 2.78
CA GLN A 24 8.56 -23.28 1.85
C GLN A 24 8.23 -24.77 1.60
N SER A 25 7.13 -25.27 2.16
CA SER A 25 6.73 -26.68 2.19
C SER A 25 5.41 -26.93 1.46
N GLY A 26 4.92 -25.92 0.70
CA GLY A 26 3.67 -26.01 -0.06
C GLY A 26 2.43 -25.50 0.68
N CYS A 27 2.59 -24.54 1.60
CA CYS A 27 1.43 -23.83 2.15
C CYS A 27 0.69 -23.06 1.04
N ASP A 28 -0.60 -23.35 0.88
CA ASP A 28 -1.49 -22.72 -0.11
C ASP A 28 -2.72 -22.15 0.61
N PRO A 29 -3.03 -20.84 0.44
CA PRO A 29 -2.28 -19.85 -0.32
C PRO A 29 -0.93 -19.45 0.34
N CYS A 30 0.07 -19.15 -0.49
CA CYS A 30 1.38 -18.69 -0.04
C CYS A 30 1.28 -17.29 0.58
N ILE A 31 2.16 -16.93 1.52
CA ILE A 31 2.20 -15.57 2.09
C ILE A 31 2.41 -14.50 1.01
N PHE A 32 3.14 -14.83 -0.05
CA PHE A 32 3.29 -13.97 -1.21
C PHE A 32 1.98 -13.78 -1.98
N ASP A 33 1.09 -14.76 -2.01
CA ASP A 33 -0.22 -14.63 -2.68
C ASP A 33 -1.10 -13.63 -1.94
N TRP A 34 -1.05 -13.62 -0.59
CA TRP A 34 -1.69 -12.58 0.21
C TRP A 34 -1.06 -11.21 -0.03
N TYR A 35 0.27 -11.14 -0.01
CA TYR A 35 0.98 -9.89 -0.30
C TYR A 35 0.60 -9.31 -1.66
N TYR A 36 0.51 -10.14 -2.70
CA TYR A 36 0.12 -9.65 -4.04
C TYR A 36 -1.33 -9.16 -4.08
N GLN A 37 -2.27 -9.84 -3.43
CA GLN A 37 -3.65 -9.39 -3.31
C GLN A 37 -3.74 -8.02 -2.60
N GLU A 38 -3.02 -7.86 -1.49
CA GLU A 38 -2.98 -6.58 -0.77
C GLU A 38 -2.28 -5.49 -1.58
N MET A 39 -1.24 -5.83 -2.34
CA MET A 39 -0.57 -4.93 -3.27
C MET A 39 -1.50 -4.44 -4.38
N ASP A 40 -2.38 -5.29 -4.90
CA ASP A 40 -3.35 -4.89 -5.91
C ASP A 40 -4.37 -3.92 -5.32
N ARG A 41 -4.91 -4.20 -4.12
CA ARG A 41 -5.77 -3.23 -3.42
C ARG A 41 -5.04 -1.90 -3.16
N TYR A 42 -3.79 -1.96 -2.70
CA TYR A 42 -2.97 -0.77 -2.48
C TYR A 42 -2.81 0.07 -3.76
N ARG A 43 -2.60 -0.55 -4.92
CA ARG A 43 -2.49 0.17 -6.19
C ARG A 43 -3.79 0.88 -6.57
N GLU A 44 -4.94 0.24 -6.34
CA GLU A 44 -6.24 0.85 -6.58
C GLU A 44 -6.49 2.05 -5.65
N GLU A 45 -6.21 1.87 -4.36
CA GLU A 45 -6.31 2.94 -3.35
C GLU A 45 -5.36 4.10 -3.65
N LEU A 46 -4.11 3.79 -4.03
CA LEU A 46 -3.11 4.79 -4.37
C LEU A 46 -3.56 5.61 -5.57
N LYS A 47 -4.08 4.96 -6.62
CA LYS A 47 -4.60 5.66 -7.79
C LYS A 47 -5.77 6.58 -7.42
N ALA A 48 -6.74 6.07 -6.65
CA ALA A 48 -7.87 6.88 -6.18
C ALA A 48 -7.43 8.04 -5.27
N TRP A 49 -6.35 7.86 -4.51
CA TRP A 49 -5.73 8.95 -3.76
C TRP A 49 -5.05 9.96 -4.68
N GLU A 50 -4.25 9.54 -5.66
CA GLU A 50 -3.59 10.44 -6.62
C GLU A 50 -4.59 11.30 -7.40
N GLU A 51 -5.76 10.74 -7.77
CA GLU A 51 -6.85 11.47 -8.44
C GLU A 51 -7.49 12.55 -7.53
N ARG A 52 -7.53 12.31 -6.22
CA ARG A 52 -8.04 13.26 -5.22
C ARG A 52 -6.99 14.29 -4.79
N HIS A 53 -5.70 14.00 -5.02
CA HIS A 53 -4.57 14.84 -4.63
C HIS A 53 -3.74 15.36 -5.83
N PRO A 54 -4.36 16.02 -6.83
CA PRO A 54 -3.65 16.53 -7.99
C PRO A 54 -2.62 17.61 -7.63
N GLU A 55 -2.82 18.34 -6.52
CA GLU A 55 -1.88 19.37 -6.05
C GLU A 55 -0.59 18.79 -5.46
N LEU A 56 -0.64 17.59 -4.89
CA LEU A 56 0.55 16.89 -4.39
C LEU A 56 1.37 16.25 -5.52
N MET A 57 0.70 15.84 -6.61
CA MET A 57 1.36 15.24 -7.79
C MET A 57 1.90 16.29 -8.78
N GLY A 58 1.38 17.52 -8.72
CA GLY A 58 1.65 18.58 -9.69
C GLY A 58 2.63 19.67 -9.27
N GLY A 59 3.24 19.56 -8.08
CA GLY A 59 4.19 20.56 -7.57
C GLY A 59 3.49 21.86 -7.14
N SER A 60 3.78 22.26 -5.90
CA SER A 60 3.42 23.55 -5.36
C SER A 60 3.64 24.66 -6.39
N ARG A 61 2.57 25.38 -6.72
CA ARG A 61 2.57 26.51 -7.62
C ARG A 61 3.55 27.60 -7.17
#